data_AF-A0A810L0Q3-F1
#
_entry.id   AF-A0A810L0Q3-F1
#
_cell.length_a   1.000
_cell.length_b   1.000
_cell.length_c   1.000
_cell.angle_alpha   90.00
_cell.angle_beta   90.00
_cell.angle_gamma   90.00
#
_symmetry.space_group_name_H-M   'P 1'
#
loop_
_entity.id
_entity.type
_entity.pdbx_description
1 polymer ?
#
loop_
_entity_poly.entity_id
_entity_poly.type
_entity_poly.pdbx_seq_one_letter_code
_entity_poly.pdbx_strand_id
1 'polypeptide(L)'
;MTEATEYLRRIGHAGPVRADSDTLAALHRAHLATVPYENLGIQLGRVPALTRDALFRRVVEERHGGFCFELNGAFGLLLRELGFSVRLVRAAVNRLRDGESAWGNHLALLVGTERGPMLADVGFGDGFLAPAGDTRELTDVDEFAAVLADEFGLPPLPPADLATLWRRAGEQQAAWNAAQRFRPSELR
;
A
#
# COMPACT_ATOMS: atom_id res chain seq x y z
N MET A 1 15.49 -23.86 -2.84
CA MET A 1 15.14 -22.43 -2.74
C MET A 1 13.81 -22.33 -2.00
N THR A 2 13.62 -21.33 -1.17
CA THR A 2 12.36 -21.14 -0.42
C THR A 2 11.33 -20.40 -1.29
N GLU A 3 10.04 -20.47 -0.93
CA GLU A 3 8.98 -19.68 -1.59
C GLU A 3 9.32 -18.19 -1.56
N ALA A 4 9.81 -17.68 -0.42
CA ALA A 4 10.24 -16.28 -0.32
C ALA A 4 11.33 -15.91 -1.33
N THR A 5 12.31 -16.79 -1.58
CA THR A 5 13.39 -16.53 -2.54
C THR A 5 12.85 -16.35 -3.96
N GLU A 6 11.94 -17.22 -4.39
CA GLU A 6 11.31 -17.15 -5.71
C GLU A 6 10.38 -15.93 -5.85
N TYR A 7 9.66 -15.58 -4.78
CA TYR A 7 8.83 -14.40 -4.77
C TYR A 7 9.67 -13.12 -4.91
N LEU A 8 10.74 -12.98 -4.12
CA LEU A 8 11.66 -11.84 -4.22
C LEU A 8 12.21 -11.69 -5.63
N ARG A 9 12.56 -12.80 -6.28
CA ARG A 9 12.95 -12.83 -7.70
C ARG A 9 11.82 -12.39 -8.63
N ARG A 10 10.57 -12.82 -8.40
CA ARG A 10 9.38 -12.41 -9.17
C ARG A 10 9.15 -10.90 -9.14
N ILE A 11 9.41 -10.26 -8.00
CA ILE A 11 9.23 -8.81 -7.83
C ILE A 11 10.51 -8.00 -8.10
N GLY A 12 11.63 -8.66 -8.43
CA GLY A 12 12.90 -8.01 -8.72
C GLY A 12 13.58 -7.38 -7.50
N HIS A 13 13.28 -7.85 -6.29
CA HIS A 13 13.94 -7.37 -5.08
C HIS A 13 15.23 -8.17 -4.81
N ALA A 14 16.37 -7.51 -4.91
CA ALA A 14 17.70 -8.09 -4.65
C ALA A 14 18.40 -7.48 -3.42
N GLY A 15 17.70 -6.63 -2.67
CA GLY A 15 18.24 -5.97 -1.47
C GLY A 15 18.33 -6.90 -0.26
N PRO A 16 19.00 -6.46 0.81
CA PRO A 16 18.93 -7.16 2.09
C PRO A 16 17.49 -7.14 2.61
N VAL A 17 17.09 -8.24 3.25
CA VAL A 17 15.73 -8.38 3.80
C VAL A 17 15.80 -8.49 5.31
N ARG A 18 15.09 -7.57 5.98
CA ARG A 18 14.89 -7.55 7.43
C ARG A 18 13.43 -7.21 7.72
N ALA A 19 12.93 -7.61 8.89
CA ALA A 19 11.56 -7.30 9.30
C ALA A 19 11.44 -5.84 9.82
N ASP A 20 11.75 -4.87 8.95
CA ASP A 20 11.74 -3.42 9.25
C ASP A 20 10.95 -2.61 8.21
N SER A 21 10.66 -1.35 8.55
CA SER A 21 9.85 -0.45 7.71
C SER A 21 10.47 -0.18 6.34
N ASP A 22 11.79 -0.05 6.24
CA ASP A 22 12.49 0.22 4.98
C ASP A 22 12.39 -0.96 4.02
N THR A 23 12.60 -2.19 4.52
CA THR A 23 12.40 -3.41 3.74
C THR A 23 10.95 -3.54 3.31
N LEU A 24 9.99 -3.30 4.21
CA LEU A 24 8.57 -3.36 3.88
C LEU A 24 8.22 -2.39 2.73
N ALA A 25 8.72 -1.16 2.78
CA ALA A 25 8.50 -0.16 1.73
C ALA A 25 9.18 -0.54 0.40
N ALA A 26 10.36 -1.14 0.44
CA ALA A 26 11.04 -1.63 -0.77
C ALA A 26 10.28 -2.80 -1.41
N LEU A 27 9.81 -3.76 -0.62
CA LEU A 27 9.03 -4.90 -1.10
C LEU A 27 7.68 -4.47 -1.69
N HIS A 28 7.00 -3.53 -1.03
CA HIS A 28 5.74 -2.97 -1.48
C HIS A 28 5.86 -2.33 -2.87
N ARG A 29 6.85 -1.44 -3.04
CA ARG A 29 7.14 -0.79 -4.32
C ARG A 29 7.52 -1.81 -5.40
N ALA A 30 8.37 -2.77 -5.08
CA ALA A 30 8.79 -3.82 -6.00
C ALA A 30 7.60 -4.66 -6.49
N HIS A 31 6.67 -5.02 -5.59
CA HIS A 31 5.45 -5.74 -5.96
C HIS A 31 4.57 -4.90 -6.90
N LEU A 32 4.23 -3.66 -6.51
CA LEU A 32 3.38 -2.77 -7.32
C LEU A 32 3.96 -2.50 -8.71
N ALA A 33 5.29 -2.42 -8.83
CA ALA A 33 5.96 -2.17 -10.11
C ALA A 33 5.96 -3.39 -11.06
N THR A 34 5.70 -4.60 -10.57
CA THR A 34 5.96 -5.84 -11.33
C THR A 34 4.78 -6.83 -11.37
N VAL A 35 3.85 -6.76 -10.43
CA VAL A 35 2.70 -7.66 -10.35
C VAL A 35 1.45 -6.84 -10.72
N PRO A 36 0.80 -7.14 -11.86
CA PRO A 36 -0.35 -6.36 -12.28
C PRO A 36 -1.57 -6.66 -11.39
N TYR A 37 -2.41 -5.65 -11.22
CA TYR A 37 -3.78 -5.88 -10.78
C TYR A 37 -4.63 -6.37 -11.95
N GLU A 38 -5.39 -7.44 -11.78
CA GLU A 38 -6.32 -7.96 -12.78
C GLU A 38 -7.45 -8.79 -12.16
N ASN A 39 -8.58 -8.90 -12.87
CA ASN A 39 -9.71 -9.74 -12.47
C ASN A 39 -10.13 -10.72 -13.58
N LEU A 40 -9.24 -11.03 -14.54
CA LEU A 40 -9.50 -11.87 -15.71
C LEU A 40 -9.97 -13.26 -15.31
N GLY A 41 -9.41 -13.84 -14.25
CA GLY A 41 -9.89 -15.12 -13.72
C GLY A 41 -11.39 -15.09 -13.37
N ILE A 42 -11.83 -14.02 -12.71
CA ILE A 42 -13.24 -13.80 -12.34
C ILE A 42 -14.09 -13.57 -13.60
N GLN A 43 -13.60 -12.77 -14.55
CA GLN A 43 -14.30 -12.53 -15.83
C GLN A 43 -14.47 -13.82 -16.64
N LEU A 44 -13.56 -14.79 -16.50
CA LEU A 44 -13.64 -16.12 -17.10
C LEU A 44 -14.44 -17.12 -16.27
N GLY A 45 -15.15 -16.67 -15.22
CA GLY A 45 -15.99 -17.51 -14.35
C GLY A 45 -15.20 -18.43 -13.41
N ARG A 46 -13.90 -18.18 -13.22
CA ARG A 46 -13.06 -18.97 -12.31
C ARG A 46 -13.18 -18.40 -10.89
N VAL A 47 -13.39 -19.28 -9.92
CA VAL A 47 -13.32 -18.92 -8.50
C VAL A 47 -11.86 -19.04 -8.04
N PRO A 48 -11.24 -17.95 -7.58
CA PRO A 48 -9.85 -17.97 -7.13
C PRO A 48 -9.71 -18.79 -5.84
N ALA A 49 -8.77 -19.72 -5.83
CA ALA A 49 -8.39 -20.45 -4.62
C ALA A 49 -7.39 -19.61 -3.81
N LEU A 50 -7.71 -19.35 -2.55
CA LEU A 50 -6.91 -18.48 -1.66
C LEU A 50 -6.00 -19.29 -0.71
N THR A 51 -5.57 -20.48 -1.13
CA THR A 51 -4.60 -21.29 -0.38
C THR A 51 -3.18 -20.79 -0.66
N ARG A 52 -2.22 -21.06 0.25
CA ARG A 52 -0.80 -20.72 0.06
C ARG A 52 -0.30 -21.13 -1.33
N ASP A 53 -0.44 -22.41 -1.65
CA ASP A 53 0.07 -22.98 -2.90
C ASP A 53 -0.59 -22.36 -4.13
N ALA A 54 -1.90 -22.08 -4.08
CA ALA A 54 -2.62 -21.49 -5.20
C ALA A 54 -2.19 -20.03 -5.44
N LEU A 55 -2.03 -19.25 -4.36
CA LEU A 55 -1.57 -17.87 -4.41
C LEU A 55 -0.13 -17.77 -4.90
N PHE A 56 0.75 -18.63 -4.38
CA PHE A 56 2.15 -18.69 -4.81
C PHE A 56 2.27 -19.06 -6.29
N ARG A 57 1.63 -20.16 -6.71
CA ARG A 57 1.62 -20.60 -8.11
C ARG A 57 1.15 -19.48 -9.03
N ARG A 58 0.02 -18.84 -8.74
CA ARG A 58 -0.54 -17.81 -9.61
C ARG A 58 0.38 -16.60 -9.75
N VAL A 59 0.79 -16.02 -8.62
CA VAL A 59 1.51 -14.74 -8.60
C VAL A 59 2.98 -14.91 -8.99
N VAL A 60 3.60 -16.01 -8.54
CA VAL A 60 5.05 -16.25 -8.66
C VAL A 60 5.38 -17.15 -9.84
N GLU A 61 4.80 -18.35 -9.91
CA GLU A 61 5.17 -19.36 -10.93
C GLU A 61 4.59 -19.02 -12.30
N GLU A 62 3.28 -18.75 -12.35
CA GLU A 62 2.55 -18.39 -13.57
C GLU A 62 2.70 -16.90 -13.93
N ARG A 63 3.23 -16.11 -12.99
CA ARG A 63 3.46 -14.65 -13.12
C ARG A 63 2.20 -13.85 -13.46
N HIS A 64 1.03 -14.37 -13.15
CA HIS A 64 -0.23 -13.65 -13.28
C HIS A 64 -0.33 -12.54 -12.22
N GLY A 65 -1.32 -11.66 -12.44
CA GLY A 65 -1.77 -10.72 -11.44
C GLY A 65 -2.85 -11.33 -10.54
N GLY A 66 -3.66 -10.44 -9.99
CA GLY A 66 -4.88 -10.80 -9.28
C GLY A 66 -5.59 -9.57 -8.75
N PHE A 67 -6.67 -9.81 -8.02
CA PHE A 67 -7.40 -8.79 -7.26
C PHE A 67 -6.93 -8.78 -5.79
N CYS A 68 -7.51 -7.92 -4.96
CA CYS A 68 -7.00 -7.63 -3.62
C CYS A 68 -6.78 -8.86 -2.74
N PHE A 69 -7.67 -9.86 -2.78
CA PHE A 69 -7.52 -11.07 -1.97
C PHE A 69 -6.33 -11.95 -2.39
N GLU A 70 -6.08 -12.04 -3.70
CA GLU A 70 -4.95 -12.82 -4.22
C GLU A 70 -3.62 -12.10 -3.98
N LEU A 71 -3.57 -10.80 -4.29
CA LEU A 71 -2.35 -10.01 -4.19
C LEU A 71 -1.94 -9.79 -2.72
N ASN A 72 -2.84 -9.29 -1.87
CA ASN A 72 -2.52 -9.08 -0.45
C ASN A 72 -2.40 -10.42 0.30
N GLY A 73 -3.10 -11.47 -0.13
CA GLY A 73 -2.90 -12.82 0.39
C GLY A 73 -1.48 -13.34 0.13
N ALA A 74 -1.04 -13.30 -1.12
CA ALA A 74 0.29 -13.73 -1.54
C ALA A 74 1.39 -12.88 -0.87
N PHE A 75 1.23 -11.56 -0.86
CA PHE A 75 2.19 -10.65 -0.23
C PHE A 75 2.25 -10.83 1.29
N GLY A 76 1.12 -11.04 1.95
CA GLY A 76 1.09 -11.36 3.38
C GLY A 76 1.79 -12.67 3.74
N LEU A 77 1.74 -13.68 2.86
CA LEU A 77 2.49 -14.94 3.03
C LEU A 77 4.00 -14.72 2.90
N LEU A 78 4.43 -13.95 1.90
CA LEU A 78 5.83 -13.53 1.75
C LEU A 78 6.32 -12.82 3.02
N LEU A 79 5.61 -11.78 3.46
CA LEU A 79 6.01 -10.99 4.62
C LEU A 79 6.14 -11.84 5.89
N ARG A 80 5.22 -12.79 6.12
CA ARG A 80 5.32 -13.73 7.26
C ARG A 80 6.55 -14.62 7.18
N GLU A 81 6.89 -15.12 6.00
CA GLU A 81 8.08 -15.94 5.80
C GLU A 81 9.38 -15.15 6.01
N LEU A 82 9.35 -13.84 5.72
CA LEU A 82 10.44 -12.91 6.00
C LEU A 82 10.51 -12.44 7.45
N GLY A 83 9.62 -12.93 8.32
CA GLY A 83 9.63 -12.64 9.76
C GLY A 83 8.81 -11.42 10.20
N PHE A 84 8.04 -10.80 9.30
CA PHE A 84 7.11 -9.73 9.70
C PHE A 84 5.90 -10.30 10.45
N SER A 85 5.40 -9.52 11.43
CA SER A 85 4.08 -9.75 12.00
C SER A 85 3.01 -9.17 11.07
N VAL A 86 2.09 -10.00 10.58
CA VAL A 86 1.09 -9.60 9.57
C VAL A 86 -0.31 -9.97 10.00
N ARG A 87 -1.20 -8.98 10.07
CA ARG A 87 -2.64 -9.16 10.25
C ARG A 87 -3.37 -8.83 8.95
N LEU A 88 -4.28 -9.72 8.54
CA LEU A 88 -5.21 -9.46 7.45
C LEU A 88 -6.32 -8.55 7.97
N VAL A 89 -6.61 -7.46 7.27
CA VAL A 89 -7.69 -6.53 7.65
C VAL A 89 -8.72 -6.41 6.54
N ARG A 90 -10.00 -6.49 6.92
CA ARG A 90 -11.10 -6.19 6.01
C ARG A 90 -11.25 -4.69 5.88
N ALA A 91 -11.43 -4.24 4.66
CA ALA A 91 -11.68 -2.86 4.30
C ALA A 91 -12.86 -2.77 3.33
N ALA A 92 -13.21 -1.54 2.95
CA ALA A 92 -14.31 -1.28 2.04
C ALA A 92 -13.92 -0.20 1.03
N VAL A 93 -13.99 -0.54 -0.25
CA VAL A 93 -13.94 0.43 -1.33
C VAL A 93 -15.35 0.92 -1.64
N ASN A 94 -15.52 2.22 -1.83
CA ASN A 94 -16.80 2.86 -2.16
C ASN A 94 -17.91 2.75 -1.09
N ARG A 95 -17.57 2.49 0.18
CA ARG A 95 -18.55 2.43 1.29
C ARG A 95 -19.44 3.67 1.39
N LEU A 96 -18.90 4.86 1.10
CA LEU A 96 -19.69 6.11 1.10
C LEU A 96 -20.80 6.11 0.04
N ARG A 97 -20.58 5.42 -1.10
CA ARG A 97 -21.55 5.32 -2.19
C ARG A 97 -22.51 4.14 -1.99
N ASP A 98 -21.96 2.99 -1.61
CA ASP A 98 -22.67 1.70 -1.62
C ASP A 98 -23.14 1.26 -0.21
N GLY A 99 -22.88 2.08 0.81
CA GLY A 99 -23.23 1.82 2.21
C GLY A 99 -22.53 0.60 2.79
N GLU A 100 -23.12 0.00 3.83
CA GLU A 100 -22.60 -1.18 4.51
C GLU A 100 -22.46 -2.42 3.60
N SER A 101 -23.16 -2.45 2.45
CA SER A 101 -23.03 -3.54 1.49
C SER A 101 -21.63 -3.65 0.88
N ALA A 102 -20.85 -2.56 0.89
CA ALA A 102 -19.45 -2.56 0.47
C ALA A 102 -18.50 -3.14 1.52
N TRP A 103 -18.94 -3.34 2.76
CA TRP A 103 -18.05 -3.75 3.83
C TRP A 103 -17.44 -5.12 3.57
N GLY A 104 -16.10 -5.20 3.62
CA GLY A 104 -15.36 -6.44 3.38
C GLY A 104 -15.18 -6.78 1.91
N ASN A 105 -15.48 -5.87 0.98
CA ASN A 105 -15.16 -6.04 -0.44
C ASN A 105 -13.66 -5.85 -0.75
N HIS A 106 -12.85 -5.49 0.25
CA HIS A 106 -11.41 -5.29 0.12
C HIS A 106 -10.63 -5.96 1.24
N LEU A 107 -9.46 -6.47 0.90
CA LEU A 107 -8.47 -7.01 1.83
C LEU A 107 -7.24 -6.11 1.79
N ALA A 108 -6.74 -5.70 2.95
CA ALA A 108 -5.43 -5.06 3.11
C ALA A 108 -4.64 -5.73 4.25
N LEU A 109 -3.42 -5.26 4.51
CA LEU A 109 -2.52 -5.83 5.51
C LEU A 109 -2.14 -4.78 6.55
N LEU A 110 -2.17 -5.17 7.83
CA LEU A 110 -1.56 -4.40 8.91
C LEU A 110 -0.29 -5.12 9.37
N VAL A 111 0.86 -4.50 9.13
CA VAL A 111 2.18 -5.09 9.28
C VAL A 111 2.90 -4.43 10.44
N GLY A 112 3.40 -5.23 11.39
CA GLY A 112 4.20 -4.73 12.51
C GLY A 112 5.62 -4.40 12.07
N THR A 113 6.10 -3.21 12.43
CA THR A 113 7.46 -2.74 12.20
C THR A 113 8.02 -2.10 13.48
N GLU A 114 9.30 -1.73 13.47
CA GLU A 114 9.94 -0.95 14.52
C GLU A 114 9.33 0.44 14.70
N ARG A 115 8.66 0.98 13.67
CA ARG A 115 7.92 2.26 13.72
C ARG A 115 6.46 2.09 14.20
N GLY A 116 6.05 0.88 14.54
CA GLY A 116 4.67 0.54 14.87
C GLY A 116 3.94 -0.15 13.71
N PRO A 117 2.61 -0.31 13.82
CA PRO A 117 1.81 -0.96 12.78
C PRO A 117 1.68 -0.06 11.54
N MET A 118 1.91 -0.63 10.36
CA MET A 118 1.79 0.05 9.07
C MET A 118 0.77 -0.67 8.17
N LEU A 119 -0.07 0.10 7.48
CA LEU A 119 -0.99 -0.40 6.47
C LEU A 119 -0.22 -0.65 5.16
N ALA A 120 -0.24 -1.88 4.68
CA ALA A 120 0.31 -2.27 3.38
C ALA A 120 -0.82 -2.81 2.48
N ASP A 121 -0.80 -2.40 1.22
CA ASP A 121 -1.82 -2.78 0.24
C ASP A 121 -1.26 -2.77 -1.17
N VAL A 122 -0.92 -3.97 -1.65
CA VAL A 122 -0.46 -4.21 -3.02
C VAL A 122 -1.59 -4.64 -3.95
N GLY A 123 -2.83 -4.64 -3.44
CA GLY A 123 -4.00 -5.25 -4.07
C GLY A 123 -5.10 -4.26 -4.42
N PHE A 124 -4.95 -2.97 -4.18
CA PHE A 124 -5.94 -1.94 -4.52
C PHE A 124 -5.98 -1.61 -6.02
N GLY A 125 -4.90 -1.89 -6.76
CA GLY A 125 -4.70 -1.41 -8.12
C GLY A 125 -3.98 -0.06 -8.09
N ASP A 126 -4.72 1.05 -8.18
CA ASP A 126 -4.18 2.42 -8.13
C ASP A 126 -4.02 2.91 -6.67
N GLY A 127 -3.33 2.08 -5.86
CA GLY A 127 -3.11 2.31 -4.43
C GLY A 127 -1.88 3.19 -4.15
N PHE A 128 -1.64 3.46 -2.86
CA PHE A 128 -0.42 4.16 -2.43
C PHE A 128 0.84 3.36 -2.76
N LEU A 129 1.96 4.04 -3.07
CA LEU A 129 3.19 3.37 -3.49
C LEU A 129 4.02 2.81 -2.33
N ALA A 130 3.85 3.35 -1.12
CA ALA A 130 4.58 2.96 0.08
C ALA A 130 3.61 2.69 1.25
N PRO A 131 3.89 1.71 2.13
CA PRO A 131 3.06 1.41 3.28
C PRO A 131 2.81 2.67 4.11
N ALA A 132 1.56 2.91 4.47
CA ALA A 132 1.17 4.07 5.26
C ALA A 132 1.22 3.72 6.76
N GLY A 133 2.03 4.44 7.54
CA GLY A 133 1.89 4.47 9.00
C GLY A 133 0.67 5.30 9.41
N ASP A 134 0.63 5.74 10.68
CA ASP A 134 -0.35 6.75 11.09
C ASP A 134 -0.23 7.97 10.17
N THR A 135 -1.34 8.36 9.53
CA THR A 135 -1.41 9.63 8.79
C THR A 135 -1.13 10.75 9.77
N ARG A 136 0.01 11.43 9.58
CA ARG A 136 0.31 12.68 10.27
C ARG A 136 -0.18 13.85 9.44
N GLU A 137 -0.95 14.73 10.06
CA GLU A 137 -1.22 16.05 9.50
C GLU A 137 0.06 16.88 9.66
N LEU A 138 0.55 17.44 8.55
CA LEU A 138 1.62 18.43 8.60
C LEU A 138 0.97 19.75 9.03
N THR A 139 1.45 20.32 10.12
CA THR A 139 0.80 21.50 10.72
C THR A 139 1.58 22.79 10.46
N ASP A 140 2.84 22.67 10.03
CA ASP A 140 3.68 23.81 9.69
C ASP A 140 4.60 23.58 8.46
N VAL A 141 5.21 24.68 8.03
CA VAL A 141 6.02 24.73 6.82
C VAL A 141 7.38 24.03 6.95
N ASP A 142 7.90 23.90 8.17
CA ASP A 142 9.17 23.24 8.43
C ASP A 142 8.99 21.71 8.39
N GLU A 143 7.88 21.21 8.95
CA GLU A 143 7.47 19.81 8.81
C GLU A 143 7.26 19.43 7.34
N PHE A 144 6.64 20.33 6.57
CA PHE A 144 6.46 20.16 5.12
C PHE A 144 7.79 20.12 4.38
N ALA A 145 8.73 21.00 4.70
CA ALA A 145 10.06 21.00 4.11
C ALA A 145 10.82 19.69 4.39
N ALA A 146 10.74 19.18 5.63
CA ALA A 146 11.36 17.92 6.00
C ALA A 146 10.79 16.74 5.18
N VAL A 147 9.46 16.67 5.00
CA VAL A 147 8.85 15.64 4.13
C VAL A 147 9.31 15.75 2.69
N LEU A 148 9.38 16.96 2.13
CA LEU A 148 9.86 17.16 0.76
C LEU A 148 11.30 16.67 0.58
N ALA A 149 12.16 16.89 1.58
CA ALA A 149 13.53 16.40 1.55
C ALA A 149 13.60 14.88 1.74
N ASP A 150 12.99 14.36 2.80
CA ASP A 150 13.17 12.98 3.25
C ASP A 150 12.41 11.98 2.37
N GLU A 151 11.17 12.30 2.00
CA GLU A 151 10.29 11.40 1.26
C GLU A 151 10.35 11.62 -0.25
N PHE A 152 10.53 12.88 -0.68
CA PHE A 152 10.53 13.25 -2.11
C PHE A 152 11.92 13.58 -2.66
N GLY A 153 12.97 13.58 -1.84
CA GLY A 153 14.35 13.83 -2.28
C GLY A 153 14.58 15.24 -2.84
N LEU A 154 13.74 16.21 -2.47
CA LEU A 154 13.87 17.58 -2.97
C LEU A 154 14.99 18.33 -2.23
N PRO A 155 15.85 19.09 -2.94
CA PRO A 155 16.82 19.94 -2.28
C PRO A 155 16.12 21.06 -1.50
N PRO A 156 16.79 21.66 -0.49
CA PRO A 156 16.23 22.79 0.25
C PRO A 156 15.77 23.90 -0.68
N LEU A 157 14.49 24.29 -0.57
CA LEU A 157 13.90 25.35 -1.35
C LEU A 157 14.16 26.72 -0.71
N PRO A 158 14.31 27.80 -1.50
CA PRO A 158 14.29 29.16 -0.96
C PRO A 158 13.02 29.41 -0.12
N PRO A 159 13.09 30.17 0.98
CA PRO A 159 11.94 30.36 1.88
C PRO A 159 10.67 30.86 1.19
N ALA A 160 10.80 31.72 0.18
CA ALA A 160 9.67 32.24 -0.59
C ALA A 160 8.97 31.17 -1.46
N ASP A 161 9.76 30.25 -2.02
CA ASP A 161 9.26 29.17 -2.86
C ASP A 161 8.59 28.09 -2.00
N LEU A 162 9.21 27.75 -0.87
CA LEU A 162 8.64 26.83 0.12
C LEU A 162 7.30 27.36 0.66
N ALA A 163 7.23 28.63 1.04
CA ALA A 163 6.00 29.26 1.50
C ALA A 163 4.90 29.28 0.41
N THR A 164 5.29 29.51 -0.85
CA THR A 164 4.37 29.45 -1.99
C THR A 164 3.82 28.05 -2.19
N LEU A 165 4.68 27.03 -2.12
CA LEU A 165 4.31 25.63 -2.27
C LEU A 165 3.40 25.17 -1.14
N TRP A 166 3.74 25.50 0.11
CA TRP A 166 2.93 25.23 1.30
C TRP A 166 1.53 25.82 1.17
N ARG A 167 1.41 27.10 0.82
CA ARG A 167 0.11 27.74 0.61
C ARG A 167 -0.70 27.03 -0.47
N ARG A 168 -0.10 26.70 -1.63
CA ARG A 168 -0.80 26.01 -2.72
C ARG A 168 -1.26 24.61 -2.31
N ALA A 169 -0.43 23.87 -1.60
CA ALA A 169 -0.79 22.56 -1.06
C ALA A 169 -1.99 22.68 -0.09
N GLY A 170 -1.96 23.67 0.81
CA GLY A 170 -3.07 23.98 1.71
C GLY A 170 -4.36 24.39 0.98
N GLU A 171 -4.29 25.26 -0.02
CA GLU A 171 -5.43 25.67 -0.85
C GLU A 171 -6.04 24.48 -1.61
N GLN A 172 -5.19 23.63 -2.21
CA GLN A 172 -5.63 22.43 -2.90
C GLN A 172 -6.25 21.40 -1.95
N GLN A 173 -5.65 21.21 -0.76
CA GLN A 173 -6.21 20.35 0.29
C GLN A 173 -7.57 20.88 0.77
N ALA A 174 -7.70 22.19 0.96
CA ALA A 174 -8.96 22.83 1.34
C ALA A 174 -10.02 22.68 0.24
N ALA A 175 -9.65 22.85 -1.04
CA ALA A 175 -10.54 22.62 -2.17
C ALA A 175 -10.98 21.14 -2.28
N TRP A 176 -10.07 20.20 -2.07
CA TRP A 176 -10.36 18.77 -2.02
C TRP A 176 -11.29 18.41 -0.85
N ASN A 177 -11.05 18.99 0.33
CA ASN A 177 -11.91 18.87 1.50
C ASN A 177 -13.31 19.50 1.27
N ALA A 178 -13.40 20.59 0.51
CA ALA A 178 -14.66 21.27 0.18
C ALA A 178 -15.46 20.51 -0.88
N ALA A 179 -14.78 19.85 -1.82
CA ALA A 179 -15.37 19.01 -2.87
C ALA A 179 -15.94 17.65 -2.36
N GLN A 180 -15.89 17.40 -1.05
CA GLN A 180 -16.41 16.21 -0.36
C GLN A 180 -15.95 14.85 -0.91
N ARG A 181 -14.71 14.46 -0.59
CA ARG A 181 -14.30 13.03 -0.68
C ARG A 181 -13.62 12.44 0.55
N PHE A 182 -13.58 13.12 1.71
CA PHE A 182 -13.25 12.51 3.01
C PHE A 182 -13.52 13.47 4.18
N ARG A 183 -14.13 12.98 5.27
CA ARG A 183 -14.24 13.69 6.55
C ARG A 183 -13.68 12.79 7.67
N PRO A 184 -12.51 13.08 8.24
CA PRO A 184 -11.90 12.24 9.30
C PRO A 184 -12.78 12.02 10.53
N SER A 185 -13.72 12.92 10.81
CA SER A 185 -14.69 12.80 11.90
C SER A 185 -15.70 11.66 11.74
N GLU A 186 -15.83 11.08 10.54
CA GLU A 186 -16.76 9.99 10.23
C GLU A 186 -16.16 8.59 10.46
N LEU A 187 -14.94 8.50 11.00
CA LEU A 187 -14.23 7.25 11.31
C LEU A 187 -14.19 6.89 12.80
N ARG A 188 -15.10 7.41 13.63
CA ARG A 188 -15.24 7.00 15.03
C ARG A 188 -16.38 6.00 15.22
#